data_AF-A0A5B2YZV9-F1
#
_entry.id   AF-A0A5B2YZV9-F1
#
_cell.length_a   1.000
_cell.length_b   1.000
_cell.length_c   1.000
_cell.angle_alpha   90.00
_cell.angle_beta   90.00
_cell.angle_gamma   90.00
#
_symmetry.space_group_name_H-M   'P 1'
#
loop_
_entity.id
_entity.type
_entity.pdbx_description
1 polymer ?
#
loop_
_entity_poly.entity_id
_entity_poly.type
_entity_poly.pdbx_seq_one_letter_code
_entity_poly.pdbx_strand_id
1 'polypeptide(L)'
;MNSIPYVVLGVILAVSMLMTPVVQMSFAHQRALFEINGKDYLFVVGSLNEPAQVDDKTGVEFRAIWPNATDPTNSRANGTQPITGLEDMLKVEILAGDKNMTSNLEPAFGELGSYESEPFYPTVATTYDYRIYGNINGTNFDVTFSCLPSGEEGPSDNSTVQISDNVVRKALLGGFGCPEDRVGFPEPYISNYQMSQELNKTGN
;
A
#
# COMPACT_ATOMS: atom_id res chain seq x y z
N MET A 1 -25.29 -70.46 -10.18
CA MET A 1 -23.82 -70.32 -10.27
C MET A 1 -23.53 -69.21 -11.27
N ASN A 2 -22.83 -68.16 -10.81
CA ASN A 2 -21.90 -67.21 -11.49
C ASN A 2 -22.25 -66.72 -12.91
N SER A 3 -22.18 -65.44 -13.30
CA SER A 3 -21.67 -64.20 -12.69
C SER A 3 -21.98 -63.03 -13.67
N ILE A 4 -22.24 -61.84 -13.12
CA ILE A 4 -22.53 -60.52 -13.73
C ILE A 4 -21.19 -59.82 -14.16
N PRO A 5 -21.05 -58.63 -14.82
CA PRO A 5 -21.85 -57.76 -15.75
C PRO A 5 -21.05 -57.30 -17.01
N TYR A 6 -21.65 -56.49 -17.92
CA TYR A 6 -21.11 -55.17 -18.35
C TYR A 6 -22.24 -54.23 -18.83
N VAL A 7 -22.86 -53.62 -17.83
CA VAL A 7 -23.32 -52.22 -17.68
C VAL A 7 -22.13 -51.30 -18.09
N VAL A 8 -22.20 -50.14 -18.76
CA VAL A 8 -23.26 -49.13 -18.98
C VAL A 8 -22.72 -47.93 -19.77
N LEU A 9 -23.64 -47.09 -20.26
CA LEU A 9 -23.56 -45.64 -20.56
C LEU A 9 -22.31 -45.05 -21.24
N GLY A 10 -22.53 -44.52 -22.44
CA GLY A 10 -21.90 -43.26 -22.84
C GLY A 10 -22.72 -42.08 -22.32
N VAL A 11 -22.25 -41.42 -21.26
CA VAL A 11 -22.70 -40.07 -20.89
C VAL A 11 -21.63 -39.09 -21.36
N ILE A 12 -21.99 -38.25 -22.33
CA ILE A 12 -21.19 -37.10 -22.73
C ILE A 12 -21.35 -36.04 -21.63
N LEU A 13 -20.38 -35.96 -20.72
CA LEU A 13 -20.28 -34.85 -19.76
C LEU A 13 -19.48 -33.71 -20.42
N ALA A 14 -20.19 -32.77 -21.05
CA ALA A 14 -19.64 -31.47 -21.40
C ALA A 14 -19.57 -30.61 -20.13
N VAL A 15 -18.44 -30.67 -19.42
CA VAL A 15 -18.17 -29.78 -18.29
C VAL A 15 -17.77 -28.42 -18.85
N SER A 16 -18.73 -27.51 -18.97
CA SER A 16 -18.47 -26.09 -19.20
C SER A 16 -17.84 -25.50 -17.94
N MET A 17 -16.51 -25.38 -17.92
CA MET A 17 -15.81 -24.52 -16.97
C MET A 17 -16.23 -23.06 -17.24
N LEU A 18 -17.26 -22.61 -16.51
CA LEU A 18 -17.51 -21.20 -16.28
C LEU A 18 -16.38 -20.68 -15.38
N MET A 19 -15.25 -20.33 -15.99
CA MET A 19 -14.25 -19.48 -15.36
C MET A 19 -14.91 -18.11 -15.21
N THR A 20 -15.53 -17.85 -14.05
CA THR A 20 -15.83 -16.48 -13.67
C THR A 20 -14.48 -15.75 -13.59
N PRO A 21 -14.24 -14.69 -14.38
CA PRO A 21 -13.05 -13.89 -14.17
C PRO A 21 -13.15 -13.32 -12.76
N VAL A 22 -12.34 -13.85 -11.84
CA VAL A 22 -12.04 -13.14 -10.61
C VAL A 22 -11.28 -11.92 -11.09
N VAL A 23 -11.96 -10.78 -11.12
CA VAL A 23 -11.32 -9.50 -11.40
C VAL A 23 -10.38 -9.28 -10.22
N GLN A 24 -9.12 -9.70 -10.36
CA GLN A 24 -8.06 -9.30 -9.44
C GLN A 24 -7.92 -7.79 -9.61
N MET A 25 -8.60 -7.06 -8.72
CA MET A 25 -8.41 -5.64 -8.58
C MET A 25 -7.02 -5.46 -7.98
N SER A 26 -6.00 -5.26 -8.82
CA SER A 26 -4.71 -4.79 -8.32
C SER A 26 -4.93 -3.37 -7.79
N PHE A 27 -4.65 -3.20 -6.51
CA PHE A 27 -4.68 -1.89 -5.88
C PHE A 27 -3.23 -1.46 -5.77
N ALA A 28 -2.81 -0.45 -6.55
CA ALA A 28 -1.46 0.11 -6.45
C ALA A 28 -1.12 0.68 -5.06
N HIS A 29 -2.15 0.89 -4.24
CA HIS A 29 -2.03 1.50 -2.92
C HIS A 29 -2.80 0.70 -1.89
N GLN A 30 -2.31 0.74 -0.66
CA GLN A 30 -3.08 0.26 0.48
C GLN A 30 -4.15 1.29 0.82
N ARG A 31 -5.40 0.84 0.97
CA ARG A 31 -6.50 1.68 1.44
C ARG A 31 -6.98 1.23 2.79
N ALA A 32 -7.21 2.19 3.68
CA ALA A 32 -7.79 1.96 4.98
C ALA A 32 -8.94 2.92 5.22
N LEU A 33 -10.11 2.36 5.54
CA LEU A 33 -11.26 3.13 5.98
C LEU A 33 -11.19 3.28 7.50
N PHE A 34 -11.13 4.52 7.98
CA PHE A 34 -11.14 4.85 9.39
C PHE A 34 -12.42 5.59 9.76
N GLU A 35 -12.91 5.39 10.98
CA GLU A 35 -13.74 6.36 11.67
C GLU A 35 -12.86 7.12 12.66
N ILE A 36 -12.78 8.44 12.52
CA ILE A 36 -12.00 9.33 13.37
C ILE A 36 -12.97 10.36 13.94
N ASN A 37 -13.19 10.31 15.26
CA ASN A 37 -14.13 11.17 15.97
C ASN A 37 -15.55 11.17 15.35
N GLY A 38 -16.06 9.97 15.03
CA GLY A 38 -17.40 9.78 14.47
C GLY A 38 -17.57 10.16 12.99
N LYS A 39 -16.48 10.44 12.27
CA LYS A 39 -16.50 10.71 10.82
C LYS A 39 -15.63 9.72 10.07
N ASP A 40 -16.09 9.30 8.89
CA ASP A 40 -15.36 8.33 8.06
C ASP A 40 -14.32 8.99 7.16
N TYR A 41 -13.13 8.42 7.11
CA TYR A 41 -11.99 8.84 6.30
C TYR A 41 -11.49 7.63 5.51
N LEU A 42 -11.38 7.77 4.20
CA LEU A 42 -10.66 6.79 3.38
C LEU A 42 -9.25 7.32 3.12
N PHE A 43 -8.27 6.63 3.68
CA PHE A 43 -6.85 6.87 3.44
C PHE A 43 -6.32 5.88 2.42
N VAL A 44 -5.51 6.39 1.50
CA VAL A 44 -4.84 5.62 0.45
C VAL A 44 -3.35 5.94 0.55
N VAL A 45 -2.52 4.92 0.72
CA VAL A 45 -1.09 5.06 1.02
C VAL A 45 -0.29 4.17 0.07
N GLY A 46 0.80 4.71 -0.47
CA GLY A 46 1.76 3.98 -1.29
C GLY A 46 3.07 4.73 -1.46
N SER A 47 3.88 4.28 -2.41
CA SER A 47 5.14 4.94 -2.79
C SER A 47 4.94 5.78 -4.05
N LEU A 48 5.65 6.90 -4.16
CA LEU A 48 5.74 7.64 -5.42
C LEU A 48 6.56 6.85 -6.44
N ASN A 49 6.20 6.94 -7.72
CA ASN A 49 6.90 6.31 -8.84
C ASN A 49 6.96 4.78 -8.75
N GLU A 50 5.83 4.12 -8.45
CA GLU A 50 5.77 2.66 -8.34
C GLU A 50 6.00 1.93 -9.68
N PRO A 51 6.70 0.76 -9.66
CA PRO A 51 7.31 0.14 -8.48
C PRO A 51 8.55 0.91 -8.02
N ALA A 52 8.66 1.14 -6.70
CA ALA A 52 9.84 1.79 -6.14
C ALA A 52 11.09 0.92 -6.39
N GLN A 53 12.19 1.55 -6.78
CA GLN A 53 13.46 0.88 -7.06
C GLN A 53 14.56 1.46 -6.15
N VAL A 54 15.52 0.61 -5.79
CA VAL A 54 16.72 1.04 -5.07
C VAL A 54 17.45 2.15 -5.85
N ASP A 55 17.83 3.19 -5.12
CA ASP A 55 18.48 4.44 -5.53
C ASP A 55 17.70 5.32 -6.53
N ASP A 56 16.47 4.96 -6.89
CA ASP A 56 15.59 5.86 -7.63
C ASP A 56 14.88 6.83 -6.66
N LYS A 57 14.57 8.04 -7.13
CA LYS A 57 13.84 9.03 -6.34
C LYS A 57 12.40 8.56 -6.12
N THR A 58 11.98 8.49 -4.86
CA THR A 58 10.61 8.19 -4.47
C THR A 58 10.21 9.06 -3.26
N GLY A 59 9.08 8.76 -2.64
CA GLY A 59 8.48 9.43 -1.49
C GLY A 59 7.26 8.64 -1.04
N VAL A 60 6.66 9.03 0.08
CA VAL A 60 5.35 8.49 0.49
C VAL A 60 4.26 9.25 -0.26
N GLU A 61 3.37 8.52 -0.92
CA GLU A 61 2.11 9.04 -1.44
C GLU A 61 1.01 8.80 -0.40
N PHE A 62 0.30 9.86 -0.02
CA PHE A 62 -0.83 9.79 0.89
C PHE A 62 -2.01 10.54 0.32
N ARG A 63 -3.15 9.88 0.15
CA ARG A 63 -4.39 10.52 -0.28
C ARG A 63 -5.50 10.33 0.75
N ALA A 64 -6.18 11.41 1.05
CA ALA A 64 -7.25 11.46 2.03
C ALA A 64 -8.58 11.90 1.41
N ILE A 65 -9.62 11.10 1.64
CA ILE A 65 -10.90 11.24 0.96
C ILE A 65 -12.03 11.10 1.99
N TRP A 66 -13.02 11.99 1.92
CA TRP A 66 -14.34 11.76 2.49
C TRP A 66 -15.06 10.71 1.62
N PRO A 67 -15.28 9.49 2.12
CA PRO A 67 -15.74 8.38 1.30
C PRO A 67 -17.22 8.52 0.92
N ASN A 68 -17.61 7.83 -0.16
CA ASN A 68 -19.02 7.63 -0.45
C ASN A 68 -19.62 6.63 0.56
N ALA A 69 -20.75 6.97 1.18
CA ALA A 69 -21.34 6.13 2.24
C ALA A 69 -21.81 4.74 1.77
N THR A 70 -22.15 4.57 0.49
CA THR A 70 -22.61 3.30 -0.08
C THR A 70 -21.50 2.42 -0.64
N ASP A 71 -20.32 3.00 -0.89
CA ASP A 71 -19.12 2.30 -1.35
C ASP A 71 -17.86 2.94 -0.73
N PRO A 72 -17.68 2.80 0.59
CA PRO A 72 -16.75 3.63 1.35
C PRO A 72 -15.28 3.25 1.18
N THR A 73 -15.01 2.08 0.61
CA THR A 73 -13.66 1.58 0.32
C THR A 73 -13.17 1.89 -1.09
N ASN A 74 -14.06 2.39 -1.96
CA ASN A 74 -13.74 2.74 -3.33
C ASN A 74 -13.40 4.23 -3.43
N SER A 75 -12.11 4.53 -3.53
CA SER A 75 -11.60 5.90 -3.69
C SER A 75 -12.01 6.59 -4.99
N ARG A 76 -12.64 5.86 -5.93
CA ARG A 76 -13.16 6.37 -7.20
C ARG A 76 -14.69 6.36 -7.25
N ALA A 77 -15.37 6.05 -6.14
CA ALA A 77 -16.82 6.08 -6.08
C ALA A 77 -17.35 7.49 -6.35
N ASN A 78 -18.52 7.60 -6.98
CA ASN A 78 -19.14 8.90 -7.21
C ASN A 78 -19.49 9.58 -5.88
N GLY A 79 -19.23 10.89 -5.77
CA GLY A 79 -19.54 11.67 -4.58
C GLY A 79 -18.45 11.69 -3.50
N THR A 80 -17.34 10.98 -3.68
CA THR A 80 -16.14 11.16 -2.83
C THR A 80 -15.66 12.61 -2.88
N GLN A 81 -15.20 13.17 -1.75
CA GLN A 81 -14.63 14.53 -1.69
C GLN A 81 -13.19 14.49 -1.18
N PRO A 82 -12.25 15.25 -1.77
CA PRO A 82 -10.88 15.32 -1.25
C PRO A 82 -10.84 16.01 0.12
N ILE A 83 -9.93 15.58 0.99
CA ILE A 83 -9.67 16.21 2.30
C ILE A 83 -8.39 17.02 2.20
N THR A 84 -8.49 18.33 2.41
CA THR A 84 -7.34 19.27 2.40
C THR A 84 -7.00 19.73 3.83
N GLY A 85 -5.80 20.28 4.04
CA GLY A 85 -5.34 20.80 5.34
C GLY A 85 -4.72 19.75 6.28
N LEU A 86 -4.58 18.48 5.86
CA LEU A 86 -3.92 17.45 6.67
C LEU A 86 -2.40 17.61 6.74
N GLU A 87 -1.79 18.34 5.81
CA GLU A 87 -0.37 18.70 5.80
C GLU A 87 0.07 19.43 7.10
N ASP A 88 -0.82 20.23 7.67
CA ASP A 88 -0.59 20.96 8.93
C ASP A 88 -0.86 20.10 10.18
N MET A 89 -1.49 18.93 10.00
CA MET A 89 -2.02 18.08 11.07
C MET A 89 -1.24 16.78 11.24
N LEU A 90 -0.65 16.29 10.15
CA LEU A 90 -0.02 14.98 10.05
C LEU A 90 1.42 15.11 9.55
N LYS A 91 2.24 14.16 10.00
CA LYS A 91 3.59 13.92 9.52
C LYS A 91 3.73 12.47 9.12
N VAL A 92 4.78 12.19 8.38
CA VAL A 92 5.15 10.82 8.05
C VAL A 92 6.56 10.51 8.56
N GLU A 93 6.69 9.37 9.20
CA GLU A 93 7.96 8.76 9.53
C GLU A 93 8.14 7.55 8.62
N ILE A 94 9.25 7.54 7.86
CA ILE A 94 9.65 6.42 7.01
C ILE A 94 10.65 5.59 7.81
N LEU A 95 10.37 4.30 7.98
CA LEU A 95 11.20 3.37 8.72
C LEU A 95 11.74 2.26 7.80
N ALA A 96 12.98 1.87 8.01
CA ALA A 96 13.61 0.72 7.35
C ALA A 96 14.56 0.05 8.35
N GLY A 97 14.16 -1.11 8.88
CA GLY A 97 14.91 -1.79 9.92
C GLY A 97 15.04 -0.94 11.19
N ASP A 98 16.27 -0.64 11.60
CA ASP A 98 16.57 0.20 12.79
C ASP A 98 16.73 1.69 12.44
N LYS A 99 16.50 2.08 11.18
CA LYS A 99 16.62 3.46 10.71
C LYS A 99 15.25 4.08 10.49
N ASN A 100 15.16 5.38 10.74
CA ASN A 100 13.98 6.18 10.42
C ASN A 100 14.39 7.56 9.87
N MET A 101 13.46 8.17 9.15
CA MET A 101 13.49 9.57 8.78
C MET A 101 12.10 10.17 8.93
N THR A 102 12.02 11.34 9.56
CA THR A 102 10.77 12.10 9.63
C THR A 102 10.69 13.06 8.45
N SER A 103 9.50 13.18 7.88
CA SER A 103 9.19 14.07 6.77
C SER A 103 7.86 14.79 7.01
N ASN A 104 7.77 16.03 6.54
CA ASN A 104 6.49 16.72 6.46
C ASN A 104 5.71 16.17 5.27
N LEU A 105 4.39 16.31 5.30
CA LEU A 105 3.53 16.08 4.15
C LEU A 105 3.31 17.42 3.44
N GLU A 106 3.45 17.43 2.13
CA GLU A 106 3.19 18.58 1.26
C GLU A 106 2.03 18.24 0.32
N PRO A 107 1.10 19.18 0.02
CA PRO A 107 0.07 18.95 -0.97
C PRO A 107 0.66 18.61 -2.35
N ALA A 108 0.18 17.53 -2.97
CA ALA A 108 0.59 17.16 -4.31
C ALA A 108 0.09 18.21 -5.34
N PHE A 109 0.96 18.58 -6.27
CA PHE A 109 0.66 19.67 -7.21
C PHE A 109 -0.52 19.31 -8.14
N GLY A 110 -1.60 20.09 -8.06
CA GLY A 110 -2.79 19.92 -8.90
C GLY A 110 -3.73 18.80 -8.45
N GLU A 111 -3.42 18.10 -7.36
CA GLU A 111 -4.20 16.97 -6.86
C GLU A 111 -4.73 17.24 -5.45
N LEU A 112 -5.97 17.75 -5.38
CA LEU A 112 -6.59 18.04 -4.09
C LEU A 112 -6.77 16.77 -3.24
N GLY A 113 -6.35 16.87 -1.99
CA GLY A 113 -6.41 15.78 -1.01
C GLY A 113 -5.39 14.66 -1.24
N SER A 114 -4.45 14.86 -2.17
CA SER A 114 -3.23 14.08 -2.30
C SER A 114 -2.08 14.84 -1.64
N TYR A 115 -1.17 14.09 -1.04
CA TYR A 115 -0.04 14.55 -0.26
C TYR A 115 1.18 13.70 -0.53
N GLU A 116 2.35 14.32 -0.46
CA GLU A 116 3.63 13.69 -0.69
C GLU A 116 4.57 13.98 0.47
N SER A 117 5.40 13.01 0.86
CA SER A 117 6.54 13.31 1.72
C SER A 117 7.63 14.07 0.95
N GLU A 118 8.58 14.67 1.67
CA GLU A 118 9.88 14.99 1.09
C GLU A 118 10.46 13.76 0.36
N PRO A 119 11.06 13.94 -0.82
CA PRO A 119 11.62 12.83 -1.57
C PRO A 119 12.78 12.15 -0.85
N PHE A 120 12.89 10.84 -1.03
CA PHE A 120 14.02 10.05 -0.56
C PHE A 120 14.46 9.01 -1.61
N TYR A 121 15.60 8.38 -1.35
CA TYR A 121 16.20 7.37 -2.21
C TYR A 121 16.44 6.11 -1.36
N PRO A 122 15.63 5.05 -1.51
CA PRO A 122 15.84 3.80 -0.78
C PRO A 122 17.16 3.19 -1.25
N THR A 123 18.11 3.00 -0.36
CA THR A 123 19.44 2.51 -0.73
C THR A 123 19.59 0.98 -0.61
N VAL A 124 18.56 0.34 -0.05
CA VAL A 124 18.50 -1.11 0.19
C VAL A 124 17.09 -1.64 -0.13
N ALA A 125 17.01 -2.80 -0.77
CA ALA A 125 15.76 -3.51 -0.98
C ALA A 125 15.36 -4.23 0.31
N THR A 126 14.47 -3.61 1.08
CA THR A 126 13.96 -4.13 2.36
C THR A 126 12.52 -3.68 2.56
N THR A 127 11.88 -4.16 3.63
CA THR A 127 10.58 -3.60 4.06
C THR A 127 10.75 -2.19 4.59
N TYR A 128 9.98 -1.28 4.02
CA TYR A 128 9.76 0.07 4.48
C TYR A 128 8.38 0.20 5.11
N ASP A 129 8.33 0.88 6.25
CA ASP A 129 7.10 1.24 6.92
C ASP A 129 6.87 2.74 6.82
N TYR A 130 5.64 3.15 6.54
CA TYR A 130 5.19 4.53 6.55
C TYR A 130 4.26 4.73 7.74
N ARG A 131 4.78 5.35 8.79
CA ARG A 131 3.99 5.75 9.96
C ARG A 131 3.45 7.15 9.74
N ILE A 132 2.14 7.25 9.58
CA ILE A 132 1.43 8.53 9.45
C ILE A 132 0.84 8.87 10.81
N TYR A 133 1.25 10.00 11.38
CA TYR A 133 0.91 10.35 12.75
C TYR A 133 0.72 11.85 12.94
N GLY A 134 -0.05 12.22 13.96
CA GLY A 134 -0.34 13.60 14.30
C GLY A 134 -1.68 13.76 15.00
N ASN A 135 -2.35 14.88 14.75
CA ASN A 135 -3.62 15.20 15.39
C ASN A 135 -4.63 15.77 14.38
N ILE A 136 -5.69 15.02 14.09
CA ILE A 136 -6.75 15.43 13.16
C ILE A 136 -7.88 16.05 13.99
N ASN A 137 -7.99 17.38 13.96
CA ASN A 137 -9.05 18.14 14.63
C ASN A 137 -9.25 17.76 16.12
N GLY A 138 -8.18 17.64 16.87
CA GLY A 138 -8.19 17.28 18.29
C GLY A 138 -8.05 15.78 18.56
N THR A 139 -8.09 14.91 17.54
CA THR A 139 -7.99 13.46 17.71
C THR A 139 -6.60 12.96 17.31
N ASN A 140 -5.91 12.29 18.22
CA ASN A 140 -4.59 11.72 17.93
C ASN A 140 -4.72 10.56 16.95
N PHE A 141 -3.97 10.64 15.85
CA PHE A 141 -3.89 9.62 14.83
C PHE A 141 -2.44 9.13 14.74
N ASP A 142 -2.24 7.82 14.72
CA ASP A 142 -0.92 7.19 14.64
C ASP A 142 -1.09 5.78 14.07
N VAL A 143 -0.77 5.62 12.78
CA VAL A 143 -0.96 4.36 12.06
C VAL A 143 0.23 4.11 11.16
N THR A 144 0.69 2.87 11.16
CA THR A 144 1.77 2.39 10.29
C THR A 144 1.23 1.54 9.16
N PHE A 145 1.72 1.80 7.95
CA PHE A 145 1.47 1.04 6.73
C PHE A 145 2.78 0.43 6.27
N SER A 146 2.79 -0.87 5.99
CA SER A 146 4.00 -1.59 5.57
C SER A 146 3.91 -1.92 4.10
N CYS A 147 4.98 -1.65 3.36
CA CYS A 147 5.08 -2.15 1.99
C CYS A 147 5.11 -3.68 1.99
N LEU A 148 4.74 -4.28 0.86
CA LEU A 148 4.72 -5.71 0.67
C LEU A 148 5.81 -6.12 -0.33
N PRO A 149 6.69 -7.08 0.02
CA PRO A 149 7.66 -7.63 -0.92
C PRO A 149 7.02 -8.33 -2.13
N SER A 150 5.74 -8.70 -2.03
CA SER A 150 4.96 -9.31 -3.12
C SER A 150 4.26 -8.29 -4.03
N GLY A 151 4.51 -6.99 -3.83
CA GLY A 151 3.90 -5.91 -4.62
C GLY A 151 2.53 -5.46 -4.09
N GLU A 152 1.59 -5.20 -4.99
CA GLU A 152 0.34 -4.49 -4.73
C GLU A 152 -0.79 -5.37 -4.16
N GLU A 153 -0.68 -6.69 -4.26
CA GLU A 153 -1.69 -7.63 -3.78
C GLU A 153 -1.59 -7.79 -2.26
N GLY A 154 -2.26 -6.88 -1.55
CA GLY A 154 -2.30 -6.87 -0.10
C GLY A 154 -3.56 -7.47 0.53
N PRO A 155 -3.54 -7.65 1.87
CA PRO A 155 -4.64 -8.27 2.60
C PRO A 155 -5.92 -7.45 2.49
N SER A 156 -7.06 -8.14 2.42
CA SER A 156 -8.37 -7.53 2.61
C SER A 156 -8.91 -7.92 3.98
N ASP A 157 -9.28 -6.92 4.77
CA ASP A 157 -9.83 -7.06 6.11
C ASP A 157 -10.98 -6.07 6.30
N ASN A 158 -12.19 -6.57 6.47
CA ASN A 158 -13.38 -5.77 6.74
C ASN A 158 -13.79 -5.81 8.22
N SER A 159 -12.89 -6.27 9.10
CA SER A 159 -13.13 -6.24 10.53
C SER A 159 -12.96 -4.83 11.09
N THR A 160 -13.74 -4.55 12.14
CA THR A 160 -13.61 -3.31 12.90
C THR A 160 -12.53 -3.49 13.96
N VAL A 161 -11.48 -2.69 13.88
CA VAL A 161 -10.32 -2.73 14.79
C VAL A 161 -10.18 -1.39 15.49
N GLN A 162 -10.27 -1.40 16.82
CA GLN A 162 -9.97 -0.21 17.63
C GLN A 162 -8.47 0.08 17.55
N ILE A 163 -8.08 1.26 17.08
CA ILE A 163 -6.68 1.67 16.96
C ILE A 163 -6.26 2.46 18.20
N SER A 164 -7.04 3.47 18.56
CA SER A 164 -6.83 4.33 19.73
C SER A 164 -8.16 4.99 20.12
N ASP A 165 -8.16 5.83 21.15
CA ASP A 165 -9.35 6.59 21.54
C ASP A 165 -9.88 7.42 20.36
N ASN A 166 -11.15 7.20 19.99
CA ASN A 166 -11.84 7.84 18.86
C ASN A 166 -11.24 7.56 17.47
N VAL A 167 -10.40 6.53 17.31
CA VAL A 167 -9.91 6.06 16.01
C VAL A 167 -10.18 4.57 15.85
N VAL A 168 -10.97 4.23 14.83
CA VAL A 168 -11.36 2.87 14.51
C VAL A 168 -11.06 2.59 13.05
N ARG A 169 -10.35 1.50 12.73
CA ARG A 169 -10.25 1.01 11.36
C ARG A 169 -11.47 0.13 11.07
N LYS A 170 -12.21 0.44 10.01
CA LYS A 170 -13.39 -0.31 9.56
C LYS A 170 -13.07 -1.26 8.41
N ALA A 171 -12.08 -0.93 7.60
CA ALA A 171 -11.62 -1.78 6.51
C ALA A 171 -10.16 -1.51 6.16
N LEU A 172 -9.50 -2.50 5.57
CA LEU A 172 -8.18 -2.47 4.97
C LEU A 172 -8.21 -3.28 3.68
N LEU A 173 -7.63 -2.78 2.60
CA LEU A 173 -7.56 -3.49 1.32
C LEU A 173 -6.34 -3.03 0.52
N GLY A 174 -5.83 -3.94 -0.32
CA GLY A 174 -4.68 -3.65 -1.17
C GLY A 174 -3.37 -3.54 -0.40
N GLY A 175 -2.34 -3.13 -1.11
CA GLY A 175 -0.98 -2.97 -0.62
C GLY A 175 -0.19 -2.08 -1.56
N PHE A 176 1.07 -1.83 -1.23
CA PHE A 176 2.03 -1.15 -2.11
C PHE A 176 3.36 -1.90 -2.04
N GLY A 177 4.12 -1.89 -3.14
CA GLY A 177 5.35 -2.66 -3.26
C GLY A 177 6.50 -2.07 -2.43
N CYS A 178 7.33 -2.94 -1.85
CA CYS A 178 8.61 -2.51 -1.28
C CYS A 178 9.60 -2.11 -2.38
N PRO A 179 10.59 -1.24 -2.08
CA PRO A 179 11.67 -0.96 -3.02
C PRO A 179 12.37 -2.25 -3.48
N GLU A 180 12.47 -2.42 -4.80
CA GLU A 180 13.09 -3.59 -5.42
C GLU A 180 14.51 -3.29 -5.91
N ASP A 181 15.31 -4.34 -6.04
CA ASP A 181 16.61 -4.24 -6.69
C ASP A 181 16.45 -3.93 -8.18
N ARG A 182 17.30 -3.03 -8.67
CA ARG A 182 17.28 -2.61 -10.06
C ARG A 182 18.03 -3.59 -10.96
N VAL A 183 17.48 -3.84 -12.14
CA VAL A 183 18.17 -4.59 -13.19
C VAL A 183 19.00 -3.63 -14.05
N GLY A 184 20.32 -3.82 -14.06
CA GLY A 184 21.24 -3.03 -14.89
C GLY A 184 21.38 -3.57 -16.31
N PHE A 185 21.51 -2.66 -17.28
CA PHE A 185 21.87 -2.97 -18.66
C PHE A 185 22.56 -1.75 -19.33
N PRO A 186 23.60 -1.92 -20.16
CA PRO A 186 24.24 -3.19 -20.53
C PRO A 186 25.11 -3.80 -19.42
N GLU A 187 25.48 -3.00 -18.43
CA GLU A 187 26.25 -3.44 -17.27
C GLU A 187 25.31 -3.78 -16.10
N PRO A 188 25.68 -4.75 -15.25
CA PRO A 188 24.96 -4.99 -14.00
C PRO A 188 24.88 -3.72 -13.15
N TYR A 189 23.76 -3.57 -12.47
CA TYR A 189 23.57 -2.47 -11.55
C TYR A 189 24.19 -2.80 -10.19
N ILE A 190 24.86 -1.83 -9.58
CA ILE A 190 25.39 -1.90 -8.21
C ILE A 190 24.79 -0.72 -7.46
N SER A 191 24.14 -0.98 -6.33
CA SER A 191 23.55 0.11 -5.54
C SER A 191 24.62 0.99 -4.91
N ASN A 192 24.27 2.23 -4.60
CA ASN A 192 25.12 3.17 -3.89
C ASN A 192 25.55 2.62 -2.52
N TYR A 193 24.64 1.89 -1.86
CA TYR A 193 24.95 1.19 -0.61
C TYR A 193 26.04 0.14 -0.80
N GLN A 194 25.89 -0.75 -1.79
CA GLN A 194 26.89 -1.78 -2.10
C GLN A 194 28.25 -1.16 -2.46
N MET A 195 28.26 -0.12 -3.30
CA MET A 195 29.48 0.61 -3.65
C MET A 195 30.17 1.22 -2.43
N SER A 196 29.40 1.83 -1.51
CA SER A 196 29.95 2.37 -0.26
C SER A 196 30.57 1.28 0.62
N GLN A 197 29.94 0.12 0.72
CA GLN A 197 30.49 -1.03 1.47
C GLN A 197 31.82 -1.50 0.88
N GLU A 198 31.93 -1.63 -0.45
CA GLU A 198 33.16 -2.08 -1.10
C GLU A 198 34.32 -1.08 -0.95
N LEU A 199 34.05 0.23 -1.12
CA LEU A 199 35.08 1.26 -0.93
C LEU A 199 35.64 1.27 0.49
N ASN A 200 34.77 1.08 1.50
CA ASN A 200 35.17 1.02 2.91
C ASN A 200 36.02 -0.22 3.24
N LYS A 201 35.86 -1.34 2.51
CA LYS A 201 36.70 -2.54 2.69
C LYS A 201 38.12 -2.34 2.18
N THR A 202 38.29 -1.59 1.09
CA THR A 202 39.59 -1.33 0.47
C THR A 202 40.40 -0.19 1.11
N GLY A 203 39.78 0.59 2.00
CA GLY A 203 40.42 1.71 2.71
C GLY A 203 41.12 1.35 4.02
N ASN A 204 41.00 0.09 4.47
CA ASN A 204 41.71 -0.49 5.62
C ASN A 204 42.78 -1.48 5.15
#